data_AF-A0A8J7H9S8-F1
#
_entry.id   AF-A0A8J7H9S8-F1
#
_cell.length_a   1.000
_cell.length_b   1.000
_cell.length_c   1.000
_cell.angle_alpha   90.00
_cell.angle_beta   90.00
_cell.angle_gamma   90.00
#
_symmetry.space_group_name_H-M   'P 1'
#
loop_
_entity.id
_entity.type
_entity.pdbx_description
1 polymer ?
#
loop_
_entity_poly.entity_id
_entity_poly.type
_entity_poly.pdbx_seq_one_letter_code
_entity_poly.pdbx_strand_id
1 'polypeptide(L)'
;MVNDDGSIVIEGDLSLLGRTDITSLPEGLSCDSLYLDPQRFDNVTHRDNCGNSSRTIFAAWVQGNFRIAAGCFWDTLDAFESAVDGSYSSDAAETYKQAARDCVAELTVKLNKAGE
;
A
#
# COMPACT_ATOMS: atom_id res chain seq x y z
N MET A 1 -7.99 -11.96 12.85
CA MET A 1 -9.39 -12.25 13.20
C MET A 1 -10.28 -11.88 12.02
N VAL A 2 -11.34 -12.65 11.74
CA VAL A 2 -12.41 -12.21 10.84
C VAL A 2 -13.52 -11.69 11.73
N ASN A 3 -13.90 -10.43 11.57
CA ASN A 3 -14.94 -9.79 12.36
C ASN A 3 -16.31 -9.98 11.71
N ASP A 4 -17.39 -9.77 12.46
CA ASP A 4 -18.77 -9.93 12.00
C ASP A 4 -19.15 -8.97 10.85
N ASP A 5 -18.42 -7.86 10.68
CA ASP A 5 -18.55 -6.92 9.56
C ASP A 5 -17.81 -7.37 8.29
N GLY A 6 -17.15 -8.52 8.31
CA GLY A 6 -16.36 -9.05 7.20
C GLY A 6 -14.95 -8.49 7.11
N SER A 7 -14.52 -7.67 8.08
CA SER A 7 -13.14 -7.19 8.15
C SER A 7 -12.17 -8.30 8.58
N ILE A 8 -10.97 -8.28 7.97
CA ILE A 8 -9.87 -9.18 8.28
C ILE A 8 -8.78 -8.33 8.93
N VAL A 9 -8.67 -8.45 10.25
CA VAL A 9 -7.67 -7.75 11.05
C VAL A 9 -6.53 -8.70 11.37
N ILE A 10 -5.31 -8.34 10.99
CA ILE A 10 -4.10 -9.06 11.33
C ILE A 10 -3.29 -8.17 12.26
N GLU A 11 -3.21 -8.58 13.53
CA GLU A 11 -2.31 -7.97 14.50
C GLU A 11 -0.88 -8.41 14.12
N GLY A 12 -0.05 -7.49 13.61
CA GLY A 12 1.29 -7.76 13.09
C GLY A 12 1.40 -7.84 11.56
N ASP A 13 2.40 -8.61 11.10
CA ASP A 13 2.82 -8.64 9.70
C ASP A 13 1.97 -9.60 8.85
N LEU A 14 1.48 -9.11 7.71
CA LEU A 14 0.91 -9.95 6.65
C LEU A 14 1.94 -10.16 5.53
N SER A 15 2.33 -11.42 5.31
CA SER A 15 3.15 -11.83 4.17
C SER A 15 2.38 -12.75 3.23
N LEU A 16 2.18 -12.30 1.99
CA LEU A 16 1.52 -13.06 0.92
C LEU A 16 2.50 -13.47 -0.19
N LEU A 17 3.79 -13.46 0.10
CA LEU A 17 4.84 -13.85 -0.84
C LEU A 17 4.63 -15.29 -1.35
N GLY A 18 4.64 -15.47 -2.67
CA GLY A 18 4.54 -16.78 -3.31
C GLY A 18 3.16 -17.47 -3.22
N ARG A 19 2.14 -16.85 -2.62
CA ARG A 19 0.77 -17.39 -2.59
C ARG A 19 0.08 -17.17 -3.94
N THR A 20 -0.46 -18.23 -4.54
CA THR A 20 -0.88 -18.20 -5.95
C THR A 20 -2.30 -17.77 -6.21
N ASP A 21 -3.17 -17.96 -5.24
CA ASP A 21 -4.61 -17.93 -5.47
C ASP A 21 -5.24 -16.61 -5.01
N ILE A 22 -4.45 -15.73 -4.38
CA ILE A 22 -4.87 -14.39 -3.95
C ILE A 22 -4.33 -13.39 -4.96
N THR A 23 -5.22 -12.83 -5.77
CA THR A 23 -4.89 -11.81 -6.78
C THR A 23 -5.44 -10.43 -6.44
N SER A 24 -6.06 -10.26 -5.28
CA SER A 24 -6.50 -8.95 -4.78
C SER A 24 -6.53 -8.94 -3.26
N LEU A 25 -6.17 -7.80 -2.66
CA LEU A 25 -6.32 -7.61 -1.22
C LEU A 25 -7.80 -7.50 -0.87
N PRO A 26 -8.26 -8.14 0.23
CA PRO A 26 -9.66 -8.11 0.62
C PRO A 26 -10.05 -6.71 1.08
N GLU A 27 -11.29 -6.30 0.80
CA GLU A 27 -11.78 -4.95 1.15
C GLU A 27 -11.63 -4.67 2.64
N GLY A 28 -11.92 -5.64 3.52
CA GLY A 28 -11.80 -5.47 4.96
C GLY A 28 -10.40 -5.56 5.56
N LEU A 29 -9.31 -5.52 4.77
CA LEU A 29 -7.96 -5.74 5.28
C LEU A 29 -7.46 -4.61 6.18
N SER A 30 -6.99 -4.98 7.37
CA SER A 30 -6.18 -4.12 8.25
C SER A 30 -4.99 -4.92 8.80
N CYS A 31 -3.79 -4.35 8.70
CA CYS A 31 -2.54 -4.96 9.18
C CYS A 31 -1.52 -3.88 9.54
N ASP A 32 -0.53 -4.22 10.36
CA ASP A 32 0.52 -3.29 10.78
C ASP A 32 1.62 -3.14 9.72
N SER A 33 2.02 -4.25 9.10
CA SER A 33 2.97 -4.27 7.96
C SER A 33 2.49 -5.21 6.87
N LEU A 34 2.81 -4.87 5.62
CA LEU A 34 2.39 -5.62 4.45
C LEU A 34 3.56 -5.97 3.53
N TYR A 35 3.69 -7.27 3.22
CA TYR A 35 4.70 -7.80 2.29
C TYR A 35 4.02 -8.61 1.19
N LEU A 36 4.12 -8.12 -0.05
CA LEU A 36 3.45 -8.69 -1.22
C LEU A 36 4.45 -9.06 -2.32
N ASP A 37 4.01 -9.95 -3.20
CA ASP A 37 4.50 -10.02 -4.57
C ASP A 37 3.57 -9.15 -5.45
N PRO A 38 3.90 -7.88 -5.67
CA PRO A 38 2.97 -6.88 -6.20
C PRO A 38 2.53 -7.16 -7.64
N GLN A 39 3.30 -7.95 -8.40
CA GLN A 39 2.95 -8.31 -9.77
C GLN A 39 1.70 -9.20 -9.83
N ARG A 40 1.30 -9.80 -8.71
CA ARG A 40 0.19 -10.76 -8.62
C ARG A 40 -1.14 -10.12 -8.26
N PHE A 41 -1.15 -8.88 -7.78
CA PHE A 41 -2.32 -8.25 -7.22
C PHE A 41 -2.89 -7.22 -8.20
N ASP A 42 -4.16 -7.34 -8.56
CA ASP A 42 -4.84 -6.45 -9.50
C ASP A 42 -5.11 -5.07 -8.88
N ASN A 43 -5.39 -5.03 -7.57
CA ASN A 43 -5.67 -3.81 -6.82
C ASN A 43 -4.44 -3.23 -6.09
N VAL A 44 -3.23 -3.56 -6.54
CA VAL A 44 -1.98 -3.04 -5.96
C VAL A 44 -1.00 -2.59 -7.05
N THR A 45 -0.24 -1.54 -6.74
CA THR A 45 1.01 -1.15 -7.41
C THR A 45 2.11 -0.96 -6.38
N HIS A 46 3.36 -0.86 -6.84
CA HIS A 46 4.49 -0.71 -5.94
C HIS A 46 5.61 0.10 -6.58
N ARG A 47 6.52 0.56 -5.74
CA ARG A 47 7.82 1.09 -6.15
C ARG A 47 8.87 0.73 -5.12
N ASP A 48 9.98 0.20 -5.60
CA ASP A 48 11.12 -0.19 -4.76
C ASP A 48 12.10 0.97 -4.54
N ASN A 49 13.03 0.79 -3.61
CA ASN A 49 14.14 1.71 -3.35
C ASN A 49 13.72 3.15 -3.06
N CYS A 50 12.61 3.33 -2.36
CA CYS A 50 12.04 4.63 -2.03
C CYS A 50 12.51 5.13 -0.66
N GLY A 51 12.79 6.44 -0.57
CA GLY A 51 13.23 7.09 0.66
C GLY A 51 14.63 6.67 1.13
N ASN A 52 15.03 7.14 2.31
CA ASN A 52 16.40 6.96 2.81
C ASN A 52 16.73 5.52 3.24
N SER A 53 15.72 4.69 3.52
CA SER A 53 15.88 3.29 3.93
C SER A 53 15.63 2.29 2.80
N SER A 54 15.61 2.75 1.53
CA SER A 54 15.34 1.91 0.35
C SER A 54 14.09 1.04 0.50
N ARG A 55 13.01 1.62 1.04
CA ARG A 55 11.77 0.90 1.31
C ARG A 55 11.00 0.66 0.02
N THR A 56 10.28 -0.45 -0.04
CA THR A 56 9.21 -0.62 -1.01
C THR A 56 7.97 0.12 -0.51
N ILE A 57 7.37 0.93 -1.38
CA ILE A 57 6.04 1.49 -1.18
C ILE A 57 5.06 0.61 -1.94
N PHE A 58 3.93 0.27 -1.33
CA PHE A 58 2.77 -0.27 -2.00
C PHE A 58 1.63 0.73 -1.96
N ALA A 59 0.93 0.92 -3.08
CA ALA A 59 -0.40 1.52 -3.08
C ALA A 59 -1.41 0.40 -3.31
N ALA A 60 -2.45 0.36 -2.49
CA ALA A 60 -3.52 -0.62 -2.54
C ALA A 60 -4.88 0.07 -2.62
N TRP A 61 -5.82 -0.52 -3.35
CA TRP A 61 -7.22 -0.10 -3.35
C TRP A 61 -8.06 -1.06 -2.54
N VAL A 62 -8.52 -0.60 -1.38
CA VAL A 62 -9.31 -1.37 -0.42
C VAL A 62 -10.35 -0.45 0.22
N GLN A 63 -11.56 -0.94 0.51
CA GLN A 63 -12.63 -0.14 1.15
C GLN A 63 -13.01 1.10 0.34
N GLY A 64 -12.95 1.02 -0.99
CA GLY A 64 -13.21 2.16 -1.86
C GLY A 64 -12.24 3.34 -1.69
N ASN A 65 -11.03 3.12 -1.15
CA ASN A 65 -10.02 4.15 -0.98
C ASN A 65 -8.59 3.62 -1.19
N PHE A 66 -7.64 4.53 -1.42
CA PHE A 66 -6.22 4.20 -1.50
C PHE A 66 -5.60 4.07 -0.11
N ARG A 67 -4.82 3.00 0.09
CA ARG A 67 -3.94 2.78 1.24
C ARG A 67 -2.50 2.68 0.78
N ILE A 68 -1.61 3.31 1.53
CA ILE A 68 -0.16 3.27 1.33
C ILE A 68 0.42 2.33 2.37
N ALA A 69 1.18 1.34 1.92
CA ALA A 69 1.99 0.48 2.77
C ALA A 69 3.48 0.84 2.61
N ALA A 70 4.18 1.08 3.72
CA ALA A 70 5.60 1.44 3.69
C ALA A 70 6.34 1.06 4.98
N GLY A 71 6.70 -0.22 5.12
CA GLY A 71 7.12 -0.79 6.41
C GLY A 71 5.93 -0.90 7.35
N CYS A 72 6.03 -0.36 8.57
CA CYS A 72 4.96 -0.36 9.58
C CYS A 72 3.89 0.74 9.37
N PHE A 73 3.79 1.27 8.15
CA PHE A 73 2.81 2.29 7.80
C PHE A 73 1.72 1.64 6.95
N TRP A 74 0.45 1.81 7.32
CA TRP A 74 -0.72 1.35 6.57
C TRP A 74 -1.89 2.33 6.77
N ASP A 75 -1.94 3.39 5.95
CA ASP A 75 -3.01 4.39 6.01
C ASP A 75 -3.18 5.12 4.67
N THR A 76 -4.02 6.15 4.62
CA THR A 76 -4.27 6.98 3.44
C THR A 76 -3.01 7.69 2.95
N LEU A 77 -3.03 8.12 1.69
CA LEU A 77 -1.95 8.93 1.12
C LEU A 77 -1.71 10.22 1.92
N ASP A 78 -2.77 10.91 2.35
CA ASP A 78 -2.66 12.14 3.15
C ASP A 78 -1.96 11.90 4.50
N ALA A 79 -2.35 10.82 5.19
CA ALA A 79 -1.70 10.41 6.43
C ALA A 79 -0.23 10.01 6.22
N PHE A 80 0.08 9.37 5.08
CA PHE A 80 1.46 9.02 4.72
C PHE A 80 2.31 10.28 4.54
N GLU A 81 1.81 11.25 3.77
CA GLU A 81 2.49 12.50 3.53
C GLU A 81 2.74 13.27 4.84
N SER A 82 1.73 13.35 5.71
CA SER A 82 1.86 13.97 7.03
C SER A 82 2.89 13.26 7.92
N ALA A 83 2.92 11.93 7.92
CA ALA A 83 3.90 11.15 8.68
C ALA A 83 5.33 11.34 8.16
N VAL A 84 5.50 11.45 6.85
CA VAL A 84 6.79 11.74 6.20
C VAL A 84 7.26 13.15 6.58
N ASP A 85 6.39 14.16 6.52
CA ASP A 85 6.72 15.55 6.88
C ASP A 85 7.09 15.70 8.37
N GLY A 86 6.49 14.88 9.25
CA GLY A 86 6.87 14.83 10.67
C GLY A 86 8.22 14.16 10.95
N SER A 87 8.71 13.32 10.02
CA SER A 87 9.89 12.46 10.24
C SER A 87 11.12 12.86 9.43
N TYR A 88 10.94 13.57 8.32
CA TYR A 88 12.00 13.91 7.36
C TYR A 88 11.92 15.39 6.97
N SER A 89 13.05 16.10 6.99
CA SER A 89 13.15 17.48 6.51
C SER A 89 14.18 17.58 5.38
N SER A 90 13.74 17.48 4.11
CA SER A 90 14.56 17.71 2.90
C SER A 90 13.83 17.27 1.62
N ASP A 91 14.45 17.47 0.44
CA ASP A 91 14.09 16.86 -0.85
C ASP A 91 13.83 15.33 -0.78
N ALA A 92 14.43 14.63 0.19
CA ALA A 92 14.19 13.20 0.40
C ALA A 92 12.75 12.92 0.83
N ALA A 93 12.15 13.81 1.64
CA ALA A 93 10.75 13.73 2.06
C ALA A 93 9.82 13.86 0.85
N GLU A 94 10.02 14.90 0.02
CA GLU A 94 9.23 15.11 -1.19
C GLU A 94 9.39 13.97 -2.21
N THR A 95 10.61 13.48 -2.41
CA THR A 95 10.86 12.32 -3.29
C THR A 95 10.10 11.09 -2.79
N TYR A 96 10.04 10.89 -1.47
CA TYR A 96 9.33 9.75 -0.87
C TYR A 96 7.81 9.88 -1.00
N LYS A 97 7.27 11.08 -0.77
CA LYS A 97 5.85 11.38 -1.02
C LYS A 97 5.49 11.24 -2.50
N GLN A 98 6.34 11.73 -3.41
CA GLN A 98 6.11 11.61 -4.85
C GLN A 98 6.07 10.15 -5.30
N ALA A 99 6.93 9.29 -4.77
CA ALA A 99 6.88 7.86 -5.05
C ALA A 99 5.54 7.22 -4.65
N ALA A 100 4.95 7.62 -3.52
CA ALA A 100 3.61 7.16 -3.12
C ALA A 100 2.50 7.70 -4.05
N ARG A 101 2.55 8.98 -4.41
CA ARG A 101 1.62 9.60 -5.38
C ARG A 101 1.68 8.91 -6.74
N ASP A 102 2.87 8.61 -7.22
CA ASP A 102 3.07 7.89 -8.48
C ASP A 102 2.43 6.48 -8.40
N CYS A 103 2.62 5.75 -7.30
CA CYS A 103 1.97 4.44 -7.12
C CYS A 103 0.44 4.56 -7.19
N VAL A 104 -0.16 5.58 -6.55
CA VAL A 104 -1.61 5.83 -6.60
C VAL A 104 -2.07 6.18 -8.02
N ALA A 105 -1.32 7.00 -8.74
CA ALA A 105 -1.64 7.36 -10.13
C ALA A 105 -1.59 6.13 -11.05
N GLU A 106 -0.54 5.31 -10.93
CA GLU A 106 -0.40 4.06 -11.67
C GLU A 106 -1.53 3.07 -11.33
N LEU A 107 -1.90 2.95 -10.04
CA LEU A 107 -2.98 2.08 -9.62
C LEU A 107 -4.33 2.57 -10.14
N THR A 108 -4.57 3.88 -10.17
CA THR A 108 -5.78 4.47 -10.77
C THR A 108 -5.93 4.05 -12.23
N VAL A 109 -4.85 4.13 -13.01
CA VAL A 109 -4.85 3.67 -14.41
C VAL A 109 -5.10 2.17 -14.51
N LYS A 110 -4.48 1.37 -13.64
CA LYS A 110 -4.64 -0.09 -13.61
C LYS A 110 -6.09 -0.49 -13.30
N LEU A 111 -6.72 0.12 -12.31
CA LEU A 111 -8.11 -0.13 -11.92
C LEU A 111 -9.09 0.25 -13.03
N ASN A 112 -8.85 1.37 -13.71
CA ASN A 112 -9.69 1.80 -14.84
C ASN A 112 -9.65 0.81 -16.02
N LYS A 113 -8.50 0.19 -16.27
CA LYS A 113 -8.35 -0.83 -17.34
C LYS A 113 -8.95 -2.18 -16.97
N ALA A 114 -9.10 -2.48 -15.68
CA ALA A 114 -9.71 -3.74 -15.22
C ALA A 114 -11.25 -3.72 -15.29
N GLY A 115 -11.85 -2.53 -15.45
CA GLY A 115 -13.30 -2.35 -15.64
C GLY A 115 -13.76 -2.33 -17.11
N GLU A 116 -12.84 -2.51 -18.07
CA GLU A 116 -13.11 -2.64 -19.51
C GLU A 116 -13.19 -4.12 -19.92
#